data_AF-A0A923EF49-F1
#
_entry.id   AF-A0A923EF49-F1
#
_cell.length_a   1.000
_cell.length_b   1.000
_cell.length_c   1.000
_cell.angle_alpha   90.00
_cell.angle_beta   90.00
_cell.angle_gamma   90.00
#
_symmetry.space_group_name_H-M   'P 1'
#
loop_
_entity.id
_entity.type
_entity.pdbx_description
1 polymer ?
#
loop_
_entity_poly.entity_id
_entity_poly.type
_entity_poly.pdbx_seq_one_letter_code
_entity_poly.pdbx_strand_id
1 'polypeptide(L)' 'MKFSDIFVPRWQNSNPEVRKEAVDRIKDIKLLEQIAEKDADPGVCQAAAIRLESLQVKETVA' A
#
# COMPACT_ATOMS: atom_id res chain seq x y z
N MET A 1 0.56 14.32 -19.08
CA MET A 1 0.04 14.52 -17.71
C MET A 1 -1.30 13.79 -17.62
N LYS A 2 -1.42 12.74 -16.80
CA LYS A 2 -2.65 11.97 -16.66
C LYS A 2 -3.50 12.59 -15.54
N PHE A 3 -4.52 13.35 -15.91
CA PHE A 3 -5.50 13.95 -14.98
C PHE A 3 -6.39 12.90 -14.26
N SER A 4 -6.17 11.61 -14.52
CA SER A 4 -6.95 10.49 -13.98
C SER A 4 -6.63 10.17 -12.51
N ASP A 5 -5.48 10.62 -12.01
CA ASP A 5 -4.99 10.32 -10.66
C ASP A 5 -5.80 11.00 -9.53
N ILE A 6 -6.68 11.95 -9.88
CA ILE A 6 -7.50 12.72 -8.93
C ILE A 6 -8.74 11.93 -8.47
N PHE A 7 -9.21 10.98 -9.29
CA PHE A 7 -10.45 10.23 -9.05
C PHE A 7 -10.21 8.80 -8.55
N VAL A 8 -8.94 8.35 -8.53
CA VAL A 8 -8.58 7.03 -8.01
C VAL A 8 -8.13 7.14 -6.55
N PRO A 9 -8.32 6.08 -5.74
CA PRO A 9 -7.66 5.95 -4.46
C PRO A 9 -6.16 6.19 -4.58
N ARG A 10 -5.54 6.82 -3.57
CA ARG A 10 -4.10 7.17 -3.60
C ARG A 10 -3.18 5.97 -3.83
N TRP A 11 -3.58 4.78 -3.40
CA TRP A 11 -2.83 3.53 -3.61
C TRP A 11 -2.92 3.01 -5.06
N GLN A 12 -3.72 3.60 -5.94
CA GLN A 12 -3.77 3.31 -7.39
C GLN A 12 -3.18 4.43 -8.23
N ASN A 13 -2.52 5.42 -7.60
CA ASN A 13 -1.94 6.56 -8.30
C ASN A 13 -0.83 6.11 -9.25
N SER A 14 -0.73 6.76 -10.42
CA SER A 14 0.32 6.47 -11.40
C SER A 14 1.74 6.67 -10.83
N ASN A 15 1.91 7.58 -9.88
CA ASN A 15 3.18 7.82 -9.19
C ASN A 15 3.40 6.81 -8.04
N PRO A 16 4.45 5.96 -8.11
CA PRO A 16 4.74 4.97 -7.06
C PRO A 16 5.00 5.60 -5.68
N GLU A 17 5.57 6.80 -5.61
CA GLU A 17 5.82 7.48 -4.34
C GLU A 17 4.50 7.84 -3.64
N VAL A 18 3.48 8.27 -4.39
CA VAL A 18 2.14 8.53 -3.83
C VAL A 18 1.47 7.25 -3.36
N ARG A 19 1.71 6.12 -4.05
CA ARG A 19 1.22 4.81 -3.62
C ARG A 19 1.89 4.35 -2.33
N LYS A 20 3.22 4.53 -2.19
CA LYS A 20 3.96 4.23 -0.94
C LYS A 20 3.40 5.01 0.24
N GLU A 21 3.21 6.32 0.10
CA GLU A 21 2.59 7.14 1.15
C GLU A 21 1.17 6.69 1.51
N ALA A 22 0.42 6.19 0.53
CA ALA A 22 -0.92 5.67 0.76
C ALA A 22 -0.88 4.37 1.56
N VAL A 23 0.04 3.47 1.25
CA VAL A 23 0.24 2.17 1.91
C VAL A 23 0.42 2.34 3.42
N ASP A 24 1.21 3.31 3.87
CA ASP A 24 1.44 3.56 5.30
C ASP A 24 0.16 3.86 6.09
N ARG A 25 -0.88 4.35 5.41
CA ARG A 25 -2.16 4.71 6.01
C ARG A 25 -3.19 3.59 5.94
N ILE A 26 -2.96 2.56 5.13
CA ILE A 26 -3.87 1.41 5.00
C ILE A 26 -3.81 0.58 6.29
N LYS A 27 -4.99 0.09 6.70
CA LYS A 27 -5.18 -0.87 7.81
C LYS A 27 -5.85 -2.17 7.36
N ASP A 28 -6.35 -2.21 6.12
CA ASP A 28 -6.94 -3.40 5.54
C ASP A 28 -5.82 -4.38 5.15
N ILE A 29 -5.73 -5.46 5.92
CA ILE A 29 -4.76 -6.55 5.75
C ILE A 29 -4.84 -7.16 4.35
N LYS A 30 -6.05 -7.44 3.85
CA LYS A 30 -6.23 -8.08 2.55
C LYS A 30 -5.80 -7.15 1.41
N LEU A 31 -6.06 -5.85 1.55
CA LEU A 31 -5.60 -4.86 0.58
C LEU A 31 -4.06 -4.77 0.57
N LEU A 32 -3.44 -4.77 1.75
CA LEU A 32 -1.97 -4.75 1.86
C LEU A 32 -1.33 -6.00 1.25
N GLU A 33 -1.90 -7.18 1.48
CA GLU A 33 -1.46 -8.44 0.83
C GLU A 33 -1.52 -8.32 -0.70
N GLN A 34 -2.65 -7.83 -1.23
CA GLN A 34 -2.80 -7.65 -2.68
C GLN A 34 -1.78 -6.67 -3.26
N ILE A 35 -1.50 -5.56 -2.57
CA ILE A 35 -0.50 -4.58 -3.00
C ILE A 35 0.91 -5.19 -2.95
N ALA A 36 1.24 -5.91 -1.88
CA ALA A 36 2.54 -6.56 -1.74
C ALA A 36 2.82 -7.58 -2.85
N GLU A 37 1.79 -8.28 -3.34
CA GLU A 37 1.92 -9.29 -4.39
C GLU A 37 1.86 -8.73 -5.81
N LYS A 38 1.09 -7.65 -6.05
CA LYS A 38 0.65 -7.27 -7.41
C LYS A 38 1.01 -5.86 -7.83
N ASP A 39 1.56 -5.01 -6.95
CA ASP A 39 2.00 -3.69 -7.39
C ASP A 39 3.15 -3.79 -8.41
N ALA A 40 3.18 -2.88 -9.38
CA ALA A 40 4.19 -2.87 -10.43
C ALA A 40 5.54 -2.31 -9.94
N ASP A 41 5.54 -1.52 -8.87
CA ASP A 41 6.76 -0.96 -8.29
C ASP A 41 7.22 -1.81 -7.09
N PRO A 42 8.44 -2.38 -7.13
CA PRO A 42 8.93 -3.25 -6.06
C PRO A 42 9.08 -2.51 -4.72
N GLY A 43 9.28 -1.20 -4.74
CA GLY A 43 9.32 -0.39 -3.52
C GLY A 43 7.95 -0.26 -2.86
N VAL A 44 6.87 -0.16 -3.65
CA VAL A 44 5.50 -0.21 -3.13
C VAL A 44 5.20 -1.59 -2.55
N CYS A 45 5.61 -2.67 -3.23
CA CYS A 45 5.44 -4.03 -2.71
C CYS A 45 6.11 -4.21 -1.34
N GLN A 46 7.37 -3.75 -1.22
CA GLN A 46 8.12 -3.83 0.04
C GLN A 46 7.47 -3.00 1.16
N ALA A 47 7.01 -1.78 0.86
CA ALA A 47 6.31 -0.94 1.83
C ALA A 47 5.03 -1.63 2.34
N ALA A 48 4.28 -2.30 1.46
CA ALA A 48 3.06 -3.01 1.82
C ALA A 48 3.35 -4.23 2.71
N ALA A 49 4.40 -5.00 2.43
CA ALA A 49 4.83 -6.12 3.26
C ALA A 49 5.25 -5.66 4.67
N ILE A 50 6.08 -4.61 4.78
CA ILE A 50 6.50 -4.05 6.08
C ILE A 50 5.28 -3.57 6.88
N ARG A 51 4.34 -2.91 6.20
CA ARG A 51 3.12 -2.42 6.85
C ARG A 51 2.24 -3.57 7.35
N LEU A 52 2.09 -4.63 6.56
CA LEU A 52 1.36 -5.85 6.91
C LEU A 52 1.93 -6.49 8.17
N GLU A 53 3.25 -6.71 8.22
CA GLU A 53 3.95 -7.24 9.39
C GLU A 53 3.72 -6.35 10.63
N SER A 54 3.82 -5.03 10.48
CA SER A 54 3.59 -4.09 11.58
C SER A 54 2.16 -4.17 12.16
N LEU A 55 1.16 -4.55 11.36
CA LEU A 55 -0.22 -4.67 11.83
C LEU A 55 -0.47 -6.03 12.49
N GLN A 56 0.03 -7.12 11.90
CA GLN A 56 -0.09 -8.47 12.45
C GLN A 56 0.60 -8.61 13.82
N VAL A 57 1.77 -7.96 14.00
CA VAL A 57 2.46 -7.93 15.29
C VAL A 57 1.61 -7.24 16.36
N LYS A 58 0.85 -6.19 16.00
CA LYS A 58 -0.01 -5.48 16.95
C LYS A 58 -1.24 -6.27 17.36
N GLU A 59 -1.79 -7.09 16.45
CA GLU A 59 -2.93 -7.95 16.76
C GLU A 59 -2.55 -9.14 17.65
N THR A 60 -1.31 -9.63 17.57
CA THR A 60 -0.87 -10.82 18.35
C THR A 60 -0.49 -10.49 19.80
N VAL A 61 -0.22 -9.23 20.12
CA VAL A 61 0.32 -8.80 21.43
C VAL A 61 -0.73 -8.08 22.31
N ALA A 62 -1.98 -7.99 21.85
CA ALA A 62 -3.10 -7.39 22.57
C ALA A 62 -4.06 -8.45 23.12
#